data_AF-A0A948AUQ7-F1
#
_entry.id   AF-A0A948AUQ7-F1
#
_cell.length_a   1.000
_cell.length_b   1.000
_cell.length_c   1.000
_cell.angle_alpha   90.00
_cell.angle_beta   90.00
_cell.angle_gamma   90.00
#
_symmetry.space_group_name_H-M   'P 1'
#
loop_
_entity.id
_entity.type
_entity.pdbx_description
1 polymer ?
#
loop_
_entity_poly.entity_id
_entity_poly.type
_entity_poly.pdbx_seq_one_letter_code
_entity_poly.pdbx_strand_id
1 'polypeptide(L)'
;VMQFLKRHISRNINIIMGYKTEPNITPEGAIGQSRLRGTVPPEVIEQFDEYVLNLKKQFHQKFPNQNPYPKFKWLKSYRDHYIRNDDDFDKHWLYIKRNPEKHGLPDDWPYIFLNDEYEDLIDNCL
;
A
#
# COMPACT_ATOMS: atom_id res chain seq x y z
N VAL A 1 2.21 -6.44 -13.36
CA VAL A 1 1.60 -5.42 -12.47
C VAL A 1 2.00 -5.65 -11.02
N MET A 2 1.79 -6.83 -10.43
CA MET A 2 2.09 -7.05 -9.00
C MET A 2 3.53 -6.81 -8.55
N GLN A 3 4.54 -7.21 -9.33
CA GLN A 3 5.93 -6.94 -8.94
C GLN A 3 6.23 -5.44 -8.79
N PHE A 4 5.59 -4.61 -9.63
CA PHE A 4 5.71 -3.16 -9.57
C PHE A 4 5.03 -2.61 -8.32
N LEU A 5 3.76 -2.97 -8.09
CA LEU A 5 3.04 -2.58 -6.87
C LEU A 5 3.82 -2.97 -5.61
N LYS A 6 4.31 -4.22 -5.55
CA LYS A 6 5.11 -4.71 -4.43
C LYS A 6 6.34 -3.83 -4.18
N ARG A 7 7.09 -3.48 -5.23
CA ARG A 7 8.30 -2.64 -5.12
C ARG A 7 7.98 -1.23 -4.62
N HIS A 8 7.00 -0.55 -5.22
CA HIS A 8 6.66 0.83 -4.87
C HIS A 8 6.07 0.94 -3.46
N ILE A 9 5.15 0.05 -3.10
CA ILE A 9 4.56 0.01 -1.76
C ILE A 9 5.65 -0.28 -0.72
N SER A 10 6.52 -1.28 -0.96
CA SER A 10 7.62 -1.56 -0.03
C SER A 10 8.59 -0.39 0.12
N ARG A 11 8.92 0.33 -0.95
CA ARG A 11 9.75 1.54 -0.88
C ARG A 11 9.11 2.55 0.07
N ASN A 12 7.88 2.94 -0.21
CA ASN A 12 7.22 4.03 0.51
C ASN A 12 6.97 3.68 1.98
N ILE A 13 6.48 2.47 2.28
CA ILE A 13 6.28 2.01 3.66
C ILE A 13 7.60 2.02 4.44
N ASN A 14 8.69 1.51 3.86
CA ASN A 14 9.97 1.48 4.55
C ASN A 14 10.55 2.89 4.77
N ILE A 15 10.36 3.84 3.84
CA ILE A 15 10.73 5.24 4.04
C ILE A 15 9.94 5.84 5.22
N ILE A 16 8.62 5.63 5.24
CA ILE A 16 7.71 6.10 6.30
C ILE A 16 8.12 5.54 7.67
N MET A 17 8.55 4.28 7.73
CA MET A 17 9.04 3.65 8.96
C MET A 17 10.47 4.06 9.36
N GLY A 18 11.12 4.93 8.59
CA GLY A 18 12.43 5.48 8.96
C GLY A 18 13.64 4.75 8.39
N TYR A 19 13.45 3.73 7.53
CA TYR A 19 14.56 3.11 6.83
C TYR A 19 15.12 4.05 5.76
N LYS A 20 16.45 4.24 5.77
CA LYS A 20 17.14 5.01 4.72
C LYS A 20 17.04 4.22 3.41
N THR A 21 16.69 4.91 2.33
CA THR A 21 17.09 4.49 0.99
C THR A 21 18.61 4.55 0.95
N GLU A 22 19.28 3.44 0.67
CA GLU A 22 20.74 3.44 0.61
C GLU A 22 21.22 4.46 -0.44
N PRO A 23 22.17 5.34 -0.10
CA PRO A 23 22.49 6.52 -0.91
C PRO A 23 23.04 6.22 -2.31
N ASN A 24 23.40 4.96 -2.59
CA ASN A 24 23.90 4.49 -3.90
C ASN A 24 23.11 3.32 -4.48
N ILE A 25 22.01 2.94 -3.84
CA ILE A 25 21.03 2.04 -4.45
C ILE A 25 19.86 2.94 -4.78
N THR A 26 19.70 3.33 -6.04
CA THR A 26 18.35 3.50 -6.59
C THR A 26 17.70 2.13 -6.36
N PRO A 27 16.84 1.92 -5.32
CA PRO A 27 16.28 0.58 -5.08
C PRO A 27 15.73 0.09 -6.40
N GLU A 28 16.16 -1.04 -6.97
CA GLU A 28 15.69 -1.48 -8.28
C GLU A 28 14.16 -1.30 -8.39
N GLY A 29 13.71 -0.33 -9.19
CA GLY A 29 12.33 0.20 -9.16
C GLY A 29 12.15 1.61 -8.57
N ALA A 30 13.22 2.35 -8.29
CA ALA A 30 13.25 3.74 -7.82
C ALA A 30 12.96 4.75 -8.92
N ILE A 31 12.28 4.30 -9.97
CA ILE A 31 11.79 5.22 -10.96
C ILE A 31 10.35 5.48 -10.54
N GLY A 32 10.02 6.70 -10.12
CA GLY A 32 8.65 7.21 -10.11
C GLY A 32 7.99 7.21 -11.50
N GLN A 33 8.56 6.51 -12.48
CA GLN A 33 8.00 6.32 -13.79
C GLN A 33 7.01 5.17 -13.73
N SER A 34 5.78 5.51 -14.11
CA SER A 34 4.73 4.57 -14.45
C SER A 34 5.24 3.51 -15.44
N ARG A 35 4.72 2.28 -15.32
CA ARG A 35 4.86 1.26 -16.37
C ARG A 35 4.14 1.65 -17.66
N LEU A 36 3.22 2.60 -17.61
CA LEU A 36 2.57 3.14 -18.80
C LEU A 36 3.56 4.06 -19.49
N ARG A 37 3.83 3.78 -20.78
CA ARG A 37 4.71 4.57 -21.63
C ARG A 37 4.25 6.04 -21.64
N GLY A 38 4.88 6.84 -20.80
CA GLY A 38 4.63 8.27 -20.67
C GLY A 38 5.66 8.84 -19.70
N THR A 39 6.36 9.89 -20.12
CA THR A 39 7.21 10.66 -19.23
C THR A 39 6.33 11.34 -18.20
N VAL A 40 6.33 10.82 -16.96
CA VAL A 40 5.75 11.54 -15.83
C VAL A 40 6.61 12.78 -15.59
N PRO A 41 6.02 14.00 -15.54
CA PRO A 41 6.78 15.20 -15.27
C PRO A 41 7.57 15.10 -13.95
N PRO A 42 8.83 15.56 -13.88
CA PRO A 42 9.62 15.51 -12.65
C PRO A 42 8.91 16.12 -11.44
N GLU A 43 8.13 17.17 -11.65
CA GLU A 43 7.40 17.89 -10.61
C GLU A 43 6.38 17.00 -9.89
N VAL A 44 5.74 16.08 -10.63
CA VAL A 44 4.77 15.13 -10.06
C VAL A 44 5.48 14.10 -9.17
N ILE A 45 6.69 13.69 -9.56
CA ILE A 45 7.50 12.75 -8.77
C ILE A 45 7.97 13.43 -7.49
N GLU A 46 8.43 14.69 -7.58
CA GLU A 46 8.85 15.49 -6.42
C GLU A 46 7.69 15.71 -5.44
N GLN A 47 6.52 16.12 -5.94
CA GLN A 47 5.31 16.28 -5.11
C GLN A 47 4.94 14.99 -4.36
N PHE A 48 5.04 13.84 -5.04
CA PHE A 48 4.76 12.55 -4.41
C PHE A 48 5.80 12.18 -3.34
N ASP A 49 7.08 12.43 -3.59
CA ASP A 49 8.14 12.17 -2.61
C ASP A 49 8.01 13.10 -1.39
N GLU A 50 7.65 14.37 -1.57
CA GLU A 50 7.30 15.29 -0.48
C GLU A 50 6.12 14.77 0.35
N TYR A 51 5.07 14.27 -0.32
CA TYR A 51 3.92 13.65 0.34
C TYR A 51 4.35 12.45 1.20
N VAL A 52 5.19 11.55 0.69
CA VAL A 52 5.71 10.40 1.46
C VAL A 52 6.54 10.86 2.68
N LEU A 53 7.35 11.91 2.53
CA LEU A 53 8.10 12.49 3.65
C LEU A 53 7.18 13.14 4.69
N ASN A 54 6.07 13.73 4.28
CA ASN A 54 5.06 14.24 5.20
C ASN A 54 4.39 13.09 5.99
N LEU A 55 4.02 12.00 5.32
CA LEU A 55 3.50 10.79 5.99
C LEU A 55 4.49 10.21 7.00
N LYS A 56 5.79 10.20 6.67
CA LYS A 56 6.84 9.82 7.62
C LYS A 56 6.80 10.67 8.90
N LYS A 57 6.71 12.00 8.77
CA LYS A 57 6.63 12.91 9.92
C LYS A 57 5.41 12.59 10.78
N GLN A 58 4.23 12.47 10.16
CA GLN A 58 2.98 12.15 10.86
C GLN A 58 3.05 10.79 11.57
N PHE A 59 3.60 9.78 10.90
CA PHE A 59 3.76 8.45 11.47
C PHE A 59 4.65 8.46 12.72
N HIS A 60 5.82 9.11 12.66
CA HIS A 60 6.72 9.20 13.82
C HIS A 60 6.19 10.11 14.94
N GLN A 61 5.35 11.11 14.62
CA GLN A 61 4.64 11.90 15.64
C GLN A 61 3.60 11.05 16.37
N LYS A 62 2.83 10.22 15.64
CA LYS A 62 1.82 9.32 16.21
C LYS A 62 2.44 8.18 17.00
N PHE A 63 3.62 7.70 16.60
CA PHE A 63 4.30 6.55 17.21
C PHE A 63 5.78 6.84 17.53
N PRO A 64 6.08 7.65 18.57
CA PRO A 64 7.43 8.16 18.83
C PRO A 64 8.42 7.12 19.39
N ASN A 65 7.95 6.08 20.10
CA ASN A 65 8.81 5.23 20.96
C ASN A 65 8.94 3.76 20.52
N GLN A 66 8.63 3.42 19.26
CA GLN A 66 8.57 2.01 18.79
C GLN A 66 9.74 1.61 17.87
N ASN A 67 10.87 2.31 17.93
CA ASN A 67 11.99 2.07 17.02
C ASN A 67 12.97 1.01 17.58
N PRO A 68 13.42 0.00 16.79
CA PRO A 68 13.16 -0.20 15.37
C PRO A 68 11.93 -1.07 15.05
N TYR A 69 11.04 -0.56 14.20
CA TYR A 69 10.06 -1.40 13.51
C TYR A 69 10.76 -2.41 12.62
N PRO A 70 10.20 -3.62 12.39
CA PRO A 70 10.73 -4.52 11.39
C PRO A 70 10.54 -3.98 9.97
N LYS A 71 11.53 -4.17 9.10
CA LYS A 71 11.46 -3.79 7.69
C LYS A 71 10.28 -4.51 7.03
N PHE A 72 9.43 -3.76 6.33
CA PHE A 72 8.28 -4.32 5.63
C PHE A 72 8.76 -5.24 4.51
N LYS A 73 8.17 -6.44 4.47
CA LYS A 73 8.46 -7.48 3.49
C LYS A 73 7.15 -8.10 3.02
N TRP A 74 7.06 -8.35 1.72
CA TRP A 74 5.99 -9.16 1.16
C TRP A 74 6.23 -10.64 1.44
N LEU A 75 5.15 -11.41 1.50
CA LEU A 75 5.22 -12.86 1.31
C LEU A 75 5.80 -13.18 -0.08
N LYS A 76 6.53 -14.30 -0.15
CA LYS A 76 7.24 -14.78 -1.36
C LYS A 76 6.30 -14.92 -2.56
N SER A 77 5.10 -15.42 -2.31
CA SER A 77 4.05 -15.62 -3.31
C SER A 77 2.77 -14.89 -2.92
N TYR A 78 1.80 -14.90 -3.84
CA TYR A 78 0.42 -14.47 -3.60
C TYR A 78 -0.50 -15.49 -4.26
N ARG A 79 -1.73 -15.58 -3.77
CA ARG A 79 -2.78 -16.37 -4.40
C ARG A 79 -3.50 -15.47 -5.41
N ASP A 80 -3.66 -15.98 -6.62
CA ASP A 80 -4.43 -15.35 -7.68
C ASP A 80 -5.61 -16.26 -8.03
N HIS A 81 -6.76 -15.66 -8.36
CA HIS A 81 -7.97 -16.34 -8.79
C HIS A 81 -8.74 -15.44 -9.75
N TYR A 82 -9.00 -15.96 -10.96
CA TYR A 82 -9.80 -15.25 -11.94
C TYR A 82 -11.28 -15.43 -11.64
N ILE A 83 -11.97 -14.34 -11.32
CA ILE A 83 -13.42 -14.30 -11.10
C ILE A 83 -14.12 -14.43 -12.45
N ARG A 84 -14.94 -15.47 -12.61
CA ARG A 84 -15.49 -15.88 -13.91
C ARG A 84 -16.90 -15.37 -14.20
N ASN A 85 -17.65 -15.01 -13.17
CA ASN A 85 -19.03 -14.56 -13.24
C ASN A 85 -19.44 -13.85 -11.94
N ASP A 86 -20.67 -13.33 -11.94
CA ASP A 86 -21.20 -12.53 -10.83
C ASP A 86 -21.39 -13.35 -9.54
N ASP A 87 -21.80 -14.62 -9.64
CA ASP A 87 -21.94 -15.48 -8.46
C ASP A 87 -20.57 -15.76 -7.79
N ASP A 88 -19.52 -15.96 -8.58
CA ASP A 88 -18.15 -16.09 -8.07
C ASP A 88 -17.65 -14.76 -7.45
N PHE A 89 -18.02 -13.63 -8.06
CA PHE A 89 -17.72 -12.30 -7.53
C PHE A 89 -18.37 -12.10 -6.15
N ASP A 90 -19.67 -12.34 -6.03
CA ASP A 90 -20.44 -12.16 -4.79
C ASP A 90 -19.88 -13.02 -3.64
N LYS A 91 -19.47 -14.25 -3.96
CA LYS A 91 -18.83 -15.14 -2.99
C LYS A 91 -17.48 -14.61 -2.52
N HIS A 92 -16.65 -14.10 -3.43
CA HIS A 92 -15.36 -13.51 -3.09
C HIS A 92 -15.52 -12.22 -2.30
N TRP A 93 -16.47 -11.37 -2.69
CA TRP A 93 -16.82 -10.16 -1.97
C TRP A 93 -17.22 -10.44 -0.53
N LEU A 94 -18.17 -11.37 -0.34
CA LEU A 94 -18.64 -11.78 0.98
C LEU A 94 -17.52 -12.42 1.80
N TYR A 95 -16.63 -13.20 1.15
CA TYR A 95 -15.46 -13.77 1.80
C TYR A 95 -14.53 -12.68 2.35
N ILE A 96 -14.21 -11.65 1.56
CA ILE A 96 -13.32 -10.58 2.01
C ILE A 96 -13.98 -9.79 3.15
N LYS A 97 -15.28 -9.48 3.03
CA LYS A 97 -16.05 -8.78 4.07
C LYS A 97 -16.03 -9.53 5.41
N ARG A 98 -16.21 -10.85 5.39
CA ARG A 98 -16.24 -11.71 6.59
C ARG A 98 -14.86 -12.22 7.03
N ASN A 99 -13.78 -11.80 6.37
CA ASN A 99 -12.44 -12.28 6.70
C ASN A 99 -12.03 -11.90 8.14
N PRO A 100 -12.37 -10.71 8.69
CA PRO A 100 -12.12 -10.40 10.09
C PRO A 100 -12.81 -11.38 11.05
N GLU A 101 -14.12 -11.61 10.88
CA GLU A 101 -14.90 -12.57 11.69
C GLU A 101 -14.29 -13.97 11.66
N LYS A 102 -13.95 -14.46 10.46
CA LYS A 102 -13.30 -15.76 10.25
C LYS A 102 -12.00 -15.92 11.03
N HIS A 103 -11.27 -14.83 11.24
CA HIS A 103 -10.00 -14.81 11.97
C HIS A 103 -10.13 -14.34 13.43
N GLY A 104 -11.36 -14.22 13.94
CA GLY A 104 -11.62 -13.84 15.34
C GLY A 104 -11.30 -12.37 15.65
N LEU A 105 -11.31 -11.50 14.64
CA LEU A 105 -11.19 -10.06 14.83
C LEU A 105 -12.55 -9.43 15.16
N PRO A 106 -12.58 -8.27 15.83
CA PRO A 106 -13.81 -7.55 16.15
C PRO A 106 -14.68 -7.25 14.92
N ASP A 107 -16.00 -7.18 15.12
CA ASP A 107 -16.98 -6.90 14.05
C ASP A 107 -16.78 -5.49 13.45
N ASP A 108 -16.27 -4.56 14.24
CA ASP A 108 -15.94 -3.18 13.87
C ASP A 108 -14.49 -3.00 13.40
N TRP A 109 -13.86 -4.06 12.89
CA TRP A 109 -12.46 -4.03 12.48
C TRP A 109 -12.21 -2.93 11.44
N PRO A 110 -11.48 -1.84 11.79
CA PRO A 110 -11.48 -0.64 10.97
C PRO A 110 -10.68 -0.82 9.68
N TYR A 111 -9.73 -1.75 9.64
CA TYR A 111 -8.79 -1.94 8.52
C TYR A 111 -9.34 -2.82 7.39
N ILE A 112 -10.63 -2.70 7.09
CA ILE A 112 -11.25 -3.28 5.90
C ILE A 112 -11.43 -2.17 4.85
N PHE A 113 -11.30 -2.51 3.57
CA PHE A 113 -11.52 -1.56 2.48
C PHE A 113 -12.99 -1.10 2.35
N LEU A 114 -13.90 -1.70 3.12
CA LEU A 114 -15.33 -1.38 3.22
C LEU A 114 -15.64 -0.38 4.33
N ASN A 115 -14.61 0.16 4.99
CA ASN A 115 -14.81 1.16 6.03
C ASN A 115 -15.03 2.54 5.38
N ASP A 116 -16.21 3.12 5.62
CA ASP A 116 -16.59 4.44 5.10
C ASP A 116 -15.63 5.55 5.57
N GLU A 117 -14.93 5.37 6.70
CA GLU A 117 -13.89 6.30 7.16
C GLU A 117 -12.69 6.40 6.21
N TYR A 118 -12.57 5.49 5.24
CA TYR A 118 -11.52 5.48 4.23
C TYR A 118 -12.05 5.75 2.82
N GLU A 119 -13.33 6.12 2.67
CA GLU A 119 -13.92 6.41 1.37
C GLU A 119 -13.20 7.58 0.68
N ASP A 120 -12.76 8.58 1.44
CA ASP A 120 -11.97 9.72 0.97
C ASP A 120 -10.54 9.34 0.52
N LEU A 121 -10.06 8.17 0.91
CA LEU A 121 -8.77 7.62 0.48
C LEU A 121 -8.87 6.84 -0.83
N ILE A 122 -10.08 6.56 -1.32
CA ILE A 122 -10.32 5.95 -2.61
C ILE A 122 -10.32 7.08 -3.64
N ASP A 123 -9.29 7.13 -4.50
CA ASP A 123 -9.26 8.09 -5.60
C ASP A 123 -10.57 8.02 -6.38
N ASN A 124 -11.21 9.17 -6.60
CA ASN A 124 -12.37 9.32 -7.49
C ASN A 124 -11.94 9.02 -8.93
N CYS A 125 -11.75 7.75 -9.25
CA CYS A 125 -11.40 7.25 -10.57
C CYS A 125 -12.59 6.45 -11.11
N LEU A 126 -13.70 7.15 -11.33
CA LEU A 126 -14.79 6.77 -12.23
C LEU A 126 -15.21 8.00 -13.04
#